data_AF-A0A1N7K4M4-F1
#
_entry.id   AF-A0A1N7K4M4-F1
#
_cell.length_a   1.000
_cell.length_b   1.000
_cell.length_c   1.000
_cell.angle_alpha   90.00
_cell.angle_beta   90.00
_cell.angle_gamma   90.00
#
_symmetry.space_group_name_H-M   'P 1'
#
loop_
_entity.id
_entity.type
_entity.pdbx_description
1 polymer ?
#
loop_
_entity_poly.entity_id
_entity_poly.type
_entity_poly.pdbx_seq_one_letter_code
_entity_poly.pdbx_strand_id
1 'polypeptide(L)'
;MKRFYCFFGMFIFGFYFSQIKVNKRKDVEIFLMDSTVSMERYLDANKVYKYKIVNHTDNNYIIDPQGFRGKTYVYECSELYSRPEKMIPKGYYSRDLEDCKEDFLLLKKKDSLIVELDILNIEFFYHIKPNKSYYLDIESKHNEYTATLLGCTDYLKNLEKQGYKVFEDQIRVRVPLKP
;
A
#
# COMPACT_ATOMS: atom_id res chain seq x y z
N MET A 1 -43.47 -44.34 17.18
CA MET A 1 -43.29 -42.98 16.60
C MET A 1 -41.83 -42.57 16.79
N LYS A 2 -41.05 -42.43 15.71
CA LYS A 2 -39.66 -41.94 15.76
C LYS A 2 -39.65 -40.50 15.25
N ARG A 3 -39.27 -39.55 16.12
CA ARG A 3 -39.11 -38.13 15.76
C ARG A 3 -37.77 -37.95 15.04
N PHE A 4 -37.83 -37.54 13.78
CA PHE A 4 -36.67 -37.07 13.03
C PHE A 4 -36.44 -35.60 13.40
N TYR A 5 -35.32 -35.30 14.06
CA TYR A 5 -34.84 -33.94 14.25
C TYR A 5 -33.93 -33.60 13.06
N CYS A 6 -34.44 -32.82 12.10
CA CYS A 6 -33.61 -32.22 11.06
C CYS A 6 -32.83 -31.05 11.67
N PHE A 7 -31.53 -31.24 11.91
CA PHE A 7 -30.61 -30.16 12.24
C PHE A 7 -30.31 -29.38 10.96
N PHE A 8 -30.89 -28.19 10.82
CA PHE A 8 -30.58 -27.27 9.74
C PHE A 8 -29.30 -26.52 10.12
N GLY A 9 -28.15 -27.00 9.64
CA GLY A 9 -26.87 -26.30 9.79
C GLY A 9 -26.82 -25.10 8.86
N MET A 10 -26.92 -23.88 9.41
CA MET A 10 -26.62 -22.65 8.66
C MET A 10 -25.13 -22.61 8.34
N PHE A 11 -24.77 -22.84 7.07
CA PHE A 11 -23.45 -22.51 6.55
C PHE A 11 -23.34 -20.99 6.48
N ILE A 12 -22.65 -20.39 7.45
CA ILE A 12 -22.24 -18.99 7.38
C ILE A 12 -21.13 -18.92 6.33
N PHE A 13 -21.48 -18.56 5.10
CA PHE A 13 -20.52 -18.17 4.08
C PHE A 13 -19.87 -16.84 4.51
N GLY A 14 -18.76 -16.93 5.24
CA GLY A 14 -17.91 -15.78 5.48
C GLY A 14 -17.31 -15.33 4.16
N PHE A 15 -17.72 -14.16 3.66
CA PHE A 15 -17.02 -13.49 2.58
C PHE A 15 -15.64 -13.05 3.10
N TYR A 16 -14.62 -13.87 2.86
CA TYR A 16 -13.24 -13.46 3.07
C TYR A 16 -12.89 -12.44 2.00
N PHE A 17 -12.95 -11.15 2.34
CA PHE A 17 -12.27 -10.12 1.55
C PHE A 17 -10.77 -10.42 1.60
N SER A 18 -10.23 -10.91 0.49
CA SER A 18 -8.81 -11.21 0.37
C SER A 18 -8.02 -9.90 0.41
N GLN A 19 -7.06 -9.80 1.32
CA GLN A 19 -6.09 -8.71 1.39
C GLN A 19 -4.78 -9.17 0.77
N ILE A 20 -4.02 -8.27 0.16
CA ILE A 20 -2.72 -8.61 -0.42
C ILE A 20 -1.62 -8.11 0.50
N LYS A 21 -0.83 -9.04 1.07
CA LYS A 21 0.40 -8.67 1.76
C LYS A 21 1.42 -8.16 0.72
N VAL A 22 1.85 -6.90 0.84
CA VAL A 22 2.70 -6.24 -0.17
C VAL A 22 4.19 -6.38 0.12
N ASN A 23 4.59 -6.51 1.38
CA ASN A 23 5.99 -6.65 1.76
C ASN A 23 6.35 -8.07 2.21
N LYS A 24 7.65 -8.40 2.20
CA LYS A 24 8.15 -9.73 2.61
C LYS A 24 8.48 -9.82 4.10
N ARG A 25 8.65 -8.69 4.77
CA ARG A 25 8.93 -8.63 6.21
C ARG A 25 7.81 -9.30 7.02
N LYS A 26 8.18 -9.86 8.17
CA LYS A 26 7.24 -10.50 9.12
C LYS A 26 7.11 -9.74 10.42
N ASP A 27 8.05 -8.85 10.69
CA ASP A 27 8.13 -8.07 11.92
C ASP A 27 7.33 -6.77 11.81
N VAL A 28 7.29 -6.17 10.63
CA VAL A 28 6.29 -5.16 10.23
C VAL A 28 5.66 -5.61 8.92
N GLU A 29 4.35 -5.81 8.90
CA GLU A 29 3.62 -6.29 7.73
C GLU A 29 2.75 -5.19 7.15
N ILE A 30 2.68 -5.11 5.82
CA ILE A 30 1.84 -4.15 5.10
C ILE A 30 0.88 -4.94 4.21
N PHE A 31 -0.40 -4.63 4.30
CA PHE A 31 -1.47 -5.26 3.53
C PHE A 31 -2.21 -4.20 2.72
N LEU A 32 -2.29 -4.36 1.41
CA LEU A 32 -3.30 -3.69 0.61
C LEU A 32 -4.67 -4.26 1.00
N MET A 33 -5.59 -3.38 1.41
CA MET A 33 -6.91 -3.79 1.89
C MET A 33 -7.80 -4.36 0.78
N ASP A 34 -7.48 -4.04 -0.47
CA ASP A 34 -8.14 -4.53 -1.65
C ASP A 34 -7.45 -5.77 -2.23
N SER A 35 -8.24 -6.69 -2.78
CA SER A 35 -7.73 -7.87 -3.50
C SER A 35 -7.26 -7.56 -4.93
N THR A 36 -7.58 -6.37 -5.44
CA THR A 36 -7.32 -5.95 -6.83
C THR A 36 -7.19 -4.43 -6.92
N VAL A 37 -6.48 -3.96 -7.93
CA VAL A 37 -6.46 -2.54 -8.31
C VAL A 37 -7.32 -2.32 -9.56
N SER A 38 -7.90 -1.14 -9.72
CA SER A 38 -8.57 -0.66 -10.93
C SER A 38 -7.95 0.67 -11.35
N MET A 39 -7.81 0.85 -12.66
CA MET A 39 -7.25 2.08 -13.23
C MET A 39 -8.20 3.27 -13.01
N GLU A 40 -9.52 3.05 -13.10
CA GLU A 40 -10.53 4.09 -12.86
C GLU A 40 -10.44 4.58 -11.41
N ARG A 41 -10.40 3.65 -10.45
CA ARG A 41 -10.27 3.99 -9.02
C ARG A 41 -8.96 4.70 -8.71
N TYR A 42 -7.85 4.25 -9.29
CA TYR A 42 -6.54 4.89 -9.08
C TYR A 42 -6.52 6.36 -9.52
N LEU A 43 -7.29 6.72 -10.55
CA LEU A 43 -7.41 8.10 -11.02
C LEU A 43 -8.45 8.94 -10.25
N ASP A 44 -9.31 8.32 -9.45
CA ASP A 44 -10.31 8.99 -8.63
C ASP A 44 -9.72 9.33 -7.25
N ALA A 45 -9.36 10.60 -7.06
CA ALA A 45 -8.80 11.10 -5.81
C ALA A 45 -9.70 10.88 -4.57
N ASN A 46 -11.00 10.60 -4.76
CA ASN A 46 -11.92 10.31 -3.66
C ASN A 46 -11.94 8.82 -3.27
N LYS A 47 -11.25 7.95 -4.02
CA LYS A 47 -11.27 6.50 -3.84
C LYS A 47 -9.86 5.91 -3.71
N VAL A 48 -9.07 6.55 -2.87
CA VAL A 48 -7.72 6.10 -2.49
C VAL A 48 -7.65 4.65 -1.99
N TYR A 49 -6.52 3.99 -2.28
CA TYR A 49 -6.22 2.67 -1.78
C TYR A 49 -5.68 2.75 -0.35
N LYS A 50 -6.26 1.95 0.54
CA LYS A 50 -5.84 1.89 1.93
C LYS A 50 -4.96 0.68 2.19
N TYR A 51 -4.01 0.88 3.08
CA TYR A 51 -3.08 -0.14 3.54
C TYR A 51 -3.22 -0.32 5.04
N LYS A 52 -3.21 -1.57 5.50
CA LYS A 52 -3.03 -1.89 6.91
C LYS A 52 -1.57 -2.17 7.18
N ILE A 53 -0.97 -1.45 8.12
CA ILE A 53 0.38 -1.72 8.62
C ILE A 53 0.27 -2.34 10.00
N VAL A 54 0.98 -3.43 10.25
CA VAL A 54 0.97 -4.14 11.53
C VAL A 54 2.39 -4.27 12.04
N ASN A 55 2.67 -3.72 13.21
CA ASN A 55 3.96 -3.83 13.88
C ASN A 55 3.93 -4.94 14.92
N HIS A 56 4.67 -6.01 14.70
CA HIS A 56 4.80 -7.13 15.63
C HIS A 56 5.99 -6.99 16.58
N THR A 57 6.76 -5.91 16.48
CA THR A 57 7.98 -5.68 17.27
C THR A 57 7.73 -4.88 18.54
N ASP A 58 8.77 -4.77 19.36
CA ASP A 58 8.80 -3.91 20.55
C ASP A 58 9.37 -2.50 20.27
N ASN A 59 9.62 -2.16 19.00
CA ASN A 59 10.08 -0.84 18.59
C ASN A 59 8.92 0.02 18.08
N ASN A 60 9.05 1.35 18.19
CA ASN A 60 8.19 2.29 17.49
C ASN A 60 8.84 2.68 16.15
N TYR A 61 8.03 2.90 15.11
CA TYR A 61 8.51 3.26 13.79
C TYR A 61 7.97 4.60 13.31
N ILE A 62 8.81 5.31 12.55
CA ILE A 62 8.46 6.47 11.72
C ILE A 62 8.27 5.96 10.30
N ILE A 63 7.11 6.21 9.71
CA ILE A 63 6.81 5.87 8.31
C ILE A 63 6.40 7.15 7.60
N ASP A 64 7.08 7.46 6.50
CA ASP A 64 6.66 8.51 5.59
C ASP A 64 5.73 7.90 4.54
N PRO A 65 4.44 8.24 4.51
CA PRO A 65 3.51 7.70 3.52
C PRO A 65 3.95 8.03 2.08
N GLN A 66 4.66 9.15 1.88
CA GLN A 66 5.21 9.61 0.60
C GLN A 66 6.67 9.16 0.38
N GLY A 67 7.27 8.52 1.39
CA GLY A 67 8.64 8.02 1.34
C GLY A 67 8.78 6.72 0.57
N PHE A 68 7.68 6.12 0.11
CA PHE A 68 7.68 4.94 -0.75
C PHE A 68 8.01 5.34 -2.19
N ARG A 69 9.23 5.04 -2.64
CA ARG A 69 9.73 5.40 -3.97
C ARG A 69 9.97 4.17 -4.84
N GLY A 70 9.41 4.15 -6.03
CA GLY A 70 9.65 3.10 -7.00
C GLY A 70 8.78 3.20 -8.25
N LYS A 71 8.53 2.05 -8.88
CA LYS A 71 7.86 1.94 -10.18
C LYS A 71 6.81 0.84 -10.14
N THR A 72 5.72 1.05 -10.88
CA THR A 72 4.71 0.03 -11.13
C THR A 72 4.64 -0.28 -12.62
N TYR A 73 4.82 -1.55 -12.96
CA TYR A 73 4.75 -2.04 -14.33
C TYR A 73 3.40 -2.73 -14.57
N VAL A 74 2.75 -2.42 -15.69
CA VAL A 74 1.49 -3.06 -16.08
C VAL A 74 1.78 -4.15 -17.09
N TYR A 75 1.21 -5.33 -16.87
CA TYR A 75 1.30 -6.45 -17.80
C TYR A 75 -0.09 -6.82 -18.32
N GLU A 76 -0.20 -7.06 -19.63
CA GLU A 76 -1.37 -7.65 -20.31
C GLU A 76 -1.00 -9.08 -20.72
N CYS A 77 -1.78 -10.07 -20.30
CA CYS A 77 -1.58 -11.48 -20.70
C CYS A 77 -0.14 -12.00 -20.53
N SER A 78 0.53 -11.58 -19.44
CA SER A 78 1.93 -11.90 -19.09
C SER A 78 3.01 -11.15 -19.87
N GLU A 79 2.65 -10.25 -20.76
CA GLU A 79 3.59 -9.37 -21.47
C GLU A 79 3.50 -7.95 -20.95
N LEU A 80 4.63 -7.23 -20.94
CA LEU A 80 4.66 -5.83 -20.50
C LEU A 80 3.76 -4.99 -21.41
N TYR A 81 2.82 -4.24 -20.83
CA TYR A 81 1.94 -3.36 -21.57
C TYR A 81 2.73 -2.14 -22.07
N SER A 82 3.18 -2.21 -23.32
CA SER A 82 4.12 -1.26 -23.94
C SER A 82 3.48 -0.02 -24.58
N ARG A 83 2.15 0.06 -24.66
CA ARG A 83 1.41 1.15 -25.31
C ARG A 83 0.44 1.84 -24.35
N PRO A 84 0.95 2.63 -23.38
CA PRO A 84 0.10 3.47 -22.56
C PRO A 84 -0.60 4.54 -23.41
N GLU A 85 -1.74 5.03 -22.95
CA GLU A 85 -2.48 6.09 -23.65
C GLU A 85 -1.95 7.49 -23.33
N LYS A 86 -1.76 7.78 -22.05
CA LYS A 86 -1.40 9.11 -21.54
C LYS A 86 -0.54 8.99 -20.29
N MET A 87 0.37 9.94 -20.10
CA MET A 87 1.11 10.08 -18.86
C MET A 87 0.21 10.69 -17.78
N ILE A 88 0.29 10.16 -16.55
CA ILE A 88 -0.37 10.74 -15.38
C ILE A 88 0.55 11.82 -14.83
N PRO A 89 0.16 13.10 -14.85
CA PRO A 89 1.01 14.18 -14.35
C PRO A 89 1.24 13.99 -12.84
N LYS A 90 2.51 14.06 -12.42
CA LYS A 90 2.90 14.07 -11.01
C LYS A 90 3.33 15.47 -10.62
N GLY A 91 2.75 16.01 -9.55
CA GLY A 91 3.20 17.25 -8.93
C GLY A 91 4.49 17.04 -8.16
N TYR A 92 5.21 18.15 -7.91
CA TYR A 92 6.30 18.19 -6.95
C TYR A 92 5.93 19.21 -5.87
N TYR A 93 6.10 18.86 -4.61
CA TYR A 93 5.97 19.79 -3.49
C TYR A 93 7.06 19.50 -2.47
N SER A 94 7.51 20.56 -1.79
CA SER A 94 8.37 20.49 -0.62
C SER A 94 7.50 20.56 0.63
N ARG A 95 7.96 19.94 1.73
CA ARG A 95 7.30 20.00 3.04
C ARG A 95 8.04 20.93 3.98
N ASP A 96 7.30 21.77 4.69
CA ASP A 96 7.81 22.51 5.84
C ASP A 96 7.70 21.69 7.15
N LEU A 97 8.10 22.28 8.27
CA LEU A 97 8.12 21.56 9.56
C LEU A 97 6.72 21.13 10.03
N GLU A 98 5.68 21.93 9.79
CA GLU A 98 4.31 21.57 10.19
C GLU A 98 3.78 20.46 9.30
N ASP A 99 4.02 20.53 7.98
CA ASP A 99 3.70 19.43 7.05
C ASP A 99 4.35 18.12 7.51
N CYS A 100 5.62 18.16 7.93
CA CYS A 100 6.34 16.99 8.43
C CYS A 100 5.72 16.36 9.68
N LYS A 101 5.14 17.17 10.57
CA LYS A 101 4.49 16.68 11.80
C LYS A 101 3.15 16.03 11.51
N GLU A 102 2.42 16.55 10.53
CA GLU A 102 1.11 16.03 10.13
C GLU A 102 1.23 14.76 9.27
N ASP A 103 2.23 14.70 8.39
CA ASP A 103 2.37 13.62 7.40
C ASP A 103 3.00 12.33 7.96
N PHE A 104 3.96 12.43 8.88
CA PHE A 104 4.65 11.23 9.37
C PHE A 104 3.73 10.35 10.22
N LEU A 105 3.67 9.07 9.85
CA LEU A 105 2.94 8.05 10.58
C LEU A 105 3.81 7.49 11.69
N LEU A 106 3.34 7.63 12.93
CA LEU A 106 3.99 7.08 14.12
C LEU A 106 3.37 5.73 14.48
N LEU A 107 4.00 4.65 14.02
CA LEU A 107 3.54 3.29 14.26
C LEU A 107 4.12 2.77 15.59
N LYS A 108 3.29 2.67 16.62
CA LYS A 108 3.71 2.18 17.93
C LYS A 108 4.03 0.68 17.91
N LYS A 109 4.81 0.25 18.89
CA LYS A 109 5.06 -1.18 19.16
C LYS A 109 3.76 -1.96 19.34
N LYS A 110 3.70 -3.17 18.78
CA LYS A 110 2.53 -4.07 18.86
C LYS A 110 1.20 -3.46 18.40
N ASP A 111 1.25 -2.45 17.53
CA ASP A 111 0.08 -1.69 17.07
C ASP A 111 -0.15 -1.86 15.56
N SER A 112 -1.30 -1.38 15.08
CA SER A 112 -1.63 -1.35 13.66
C SER A 112 -2.35 -0.07 13.25
N LEU A 113 -2.11 0.37 12.02
CA LEU A 113 -2.73 1.54 11.42
C LEU A 113 -3.38 1.16 10.09
N ILE A 114 -4.46 1.86 9.72
CA ILE A 114 -5.03 1.82 8.36
C ILE A 114 -4.84 3.20 7.76
N VAL A 115 -4.04 3.28 6.70
CA VAL A 115 -3.48 4.53 6.17
C VAL A 115 -3.39 4.48 4.65
N GLU A 116 -3.17 5.64 4.04
CA GLU A 116 -2.80 5.77 2.63
C GLU A 116 -1.27 5.76 2.52
N LEU A 117 -0.74 5.05 1.51
CA LEU A 117 0.69 4.95 1.25
C LEU A 117 0.95 5.05 -0.26
N ASP A 118 2.02 5.76 -0.64
CA ASP A 118 2.46 5.91 -2.02
C ASP A 118 3.24 4.68 -2.53
N ILE A 119 2.72 3.48 -2.26
CA ILE A 119 3.29 2.22 -2.77
C ILE A 119 2.94 2.03 -4.25
N LEU A 120 1.70 2.34 -4.63
CA LEU A 120 1.21 2.25 -6.01
C LEU A 120 1.69 3.47 -6.80
N ASN A 121 2.64 3.26 -7.71
CA ASN A 121 3.27 4.31 -8.51
C ASN A 121 3.05 4.05 -10.01
N ILE A 122 1.82 4.18 -10.47
CA ILE A 122 1.46 4.02 -11.89
C ILE A 122 1.73 5.36 -12.60
N GLU A 123 2.60 5.35 -13.62
CA GLU A 123 3.03 6.55 -14.35
C GLU A 123 2.14 6.90 -15.55
N PHE A 124 1.38 5.92 -16.05
CA PHE A 124 0.59 6.08 -17.26
C PHE A 124 -0.82 5.53 -17.10
N PHE A 125 -1.76 6.09 -17.85
CA PHE A 125 -3.08 5.52 -18.05
C PHE A 125 -3.02 4.39 -19.08
N TYR A 126 -3.64 3.26 -18.74
CA TYR A 126 -3.76 2.08 -19.59
C TYR A 126 -5.23 1.72 -19.76
N HIS A 127 -5.64 1.39 -20.98
CA HIS A 127 -6.97 0.89 -21.24
C HIS A 127 -7.10 -0.57 -20.81
N ILE A 128 -7.92 -0.83 -19.80
CA ILE A 128 -8.06 -2.18 -19.22
C ILE A 128 -9.30 -2.86 -19.82
N LYS A 129 -9.08 -3.88 -20.66
CA LYS A 129 -10.19 -4.60 -21.32
C LYS A 129 -10.73 -5.73 -20.44
N PRO A 130 -12.05 -5.92 -20.32
CA PRO A 130 -12.62 -6.94 -19.43
C PRO A 130 -12.32 -8.39 -19.85
N ASN A 131 -12.00 -8.62 -21.12
CA ASN A 131 -11.70 -9.95 -21.67
C ASN A 131 -10.21 -10.33 -21.64
N LYS A 132 -9.37 -9.52 -20.99
CA LYS A 132 -7.93 -9.74 -20.86
C LYS A 132 -7.52 -9.81 -19.39
N SER A 133 -6.42 -10.49 -19.11
CA SER A 133 -5.86 -10.57 -17.76
C SER A 133 -4.78 -9.50 -17.60
N TYR A 134 -4.84 -8.74 -16.51
CA TYR A 134 -3.83 -7.74 -16.18
C TYR A 134 -3.30 -7.93 -14.77
N TYR A 135 -2.03 -7.57 -14.58
CA TYR A 135 -1.42 -7.47 -13.27
C TYR A 135 -0.43 -6.31 -13.22
N LEU A 136 -0.23 -5.80 -12.02
CA LEU A 136 0.77 -4.81 -11.64
C LEU A 136 1.94 -5.54 -11.01
N ASP A 137 3.15 -5.34 -11.52
CA ASP A 137 4.37 -5.64 -10.77
C ASP A 137 4.84 -4.34 -10.11
N ILE A 138 4.71 -4.29 -8.79
CA ILE A 138 5.00 -3.11 -7.97
C ILE A 138 6.36 -3.29 -7.32
N GLU A 139 7.26 -2.35 -7.57
CA GLU A 139 8.54 -2.24 -6.89
C GLU A 139 8.58 -0.91 -6.14
N SER A 140 8.84 -0.93 -4.83
CA SER A 140 8.96 0.28 -4.02
C SER A 140 9.97 0.10 -2.90
N LYS A 141 10.63 1.18 -2.50
CA LYS A 141 11.59 1.23 -1.40
C LYS A 141 11.22 2.36 -0.45
N HIS A 142 11.34 2.10 0.84
CA HIS A 142 11.24 3.10 1.90
C HIS A 142 12.48 2.99 2.80
N ASN A 143 13.12 4.12 3.14
CA ASN A 143 14.19 4.22 4.12
C ASN A 143 14.39 5.68 4.58
N GLU A 144 15.39 5.93 5.42
CA GLU A 144 15.72 7.29 5.91
C GLU A 144 15.93 8.29 4.77
N TYR A 145 16.65 7.89 3.72
CA TYR A 145 16.87 8.76 2.56
C TYR A 145 15.55 9.12 1.88
N THR A 146 14.67 8.14 1.60
CA THR A 146 13.43 8.43 0.89
C THR A 146 12.40 9.18 1.74
N ALA A 147 12.41 8.99 3.06
CA ALA A 147 11.58 9.72 4.02
C ALA A 147 11.99 11.20 4.19
N THR A 148 13.23 11.55 3.83
CA THR A 148 13.76 12.91 3.95
C THR A 148 13.89 13.67 2.62
N LEU A 149 13.51 13.03 1.50
CA LEU A 149 13.64 13.61 0.15
C LEU A 149 12.89 14.94 -0.02
N LEU A 150 11.76 15.11 0.67
CA LEU A 150 10.91 16.30 0.58
C LEU A 150 11.14 17.31 1.71
N GLY A 151 12.17 17.10 2.55
CA GLY A 151 12.42 17.88 3.76
C GLY A 151 12.39 17.00 5.01
N CYS A 152 12.03 17.58 6.16
CA CYS A 152 11.78 16.86 7.42
C CYS A 152 12.97 16.26 8.17
N THR A 153 14.21 16.41 7.70
CA THR A 153 15.41 15.82 8.34
C THR A 153 15.51 16.13 9.84
N ASP A 154 15.29 17.39 10.24
CA ASP A 154 15.44 17.80 11.64
C ASP A 154 14.34 17.22 12.53
N TYR A 155 13.11 17.14 12.01
CA TYR A 155 11.99 16.54 12.72
C TYR A 155 12.18 15.03 12.90
N LEU A 156 12.60 14.33 11.84
CA LEU A 156 12.91 12.92 11.87
C LEU A 156 13.99 12.61 12.91
N LYS A 157 15.11 13.36 12.92
CA LYS A 157 16.16 13.21 13.93
C LYS A 157 15.66 13.44 15.36
N ASN A 158 14.69 14.32 15.56
CA ASN A 158 14.10 14.55 16.88
C ASN A 158 13.26 13.35 17.34
N LEU A 159 12.48 12.74 16.45
CA LEU A 159 11.74 11.51 16.74
C LEU A 159 12.68 10.33 17.03
N GLU A 160 13.79 10.22 16.30
CA GLU A 160 14.80 9.18 16.57
C GLU A 160 15.44 9.31 17.95
N LYS A 161 15.73 10.54 18.40
CA LYS A 161 16.19 10.80 19.78
C LYS A 161 15.16 10.39 20.84
N GLN A 162 13.88 10.35 20.49
CA GLN A 162 12.80 9.86 21.35
C GLN A 162 12.64 8.34 21.30
N GLY A 163 13.50 7.63 20.56
CA GLY A 163 13.52 6.17 20.48
C GLY A 163 12.67 5.57 19.35
N TYR A 164 12.16 6.40 18.43
CA TYR A 164 11.55 5.89 17.20
C TYR A 164 12.63 5.44 16.21
N LYS A 165 12.30 4.49 15.34
CA LYS A 165 13.18 4.03 14.26
C LYS A 165 12.56 4.35 12.92
N VAL A 166 13.33 4.83 11.95
CA VAL A 166 12.80 4.95 10.58
C VAL A 166 12.49 3.55 10.05
N PHE A 167 11.30 3.40 9.47
CA PHE A 167 10.93 2.17 8.79
C PHE A 167 11.75 2.01 7.51
N GLU A 168 12.24 0.79 7.27
CA GLU A 168 12.99 0.48 6.07
C GLU A 168 12.44 -0.77 5.41
N ASP A 169 12.14 -0.73 4.12
CA ASP A 169 11.68 -1.92 3.41
C ASP A 169 11.89 -1.83 1.91
N GLN A 170 11.83 -3.00 1.27
CA GLN A 170 11.78 -3.16 -0.16
C GLN A 170 10.58 -4.04 -0.54
N ILE A 171 9.61 -3.40 -1.17
CA ILE A 171 8.38 -4.01 -1.66
C ILE A 171 8.62 -4.49 -3.09
N ARG A 172 8.27 -5.76 -3.34
CA ARG A 172 8.18 -6.40 -4.65
C ARG A 172 6.98 -7.34 -4.64
N VAL A 173 5.87 -6.90 -5.22
CA VAL A 173 4.61 -7.64 -5.19
C VAL A 173 3.89 -7.57 -6.53
N ARG A 174 3.16 -8.65 -6.86
CA ARG A 174 2.25 -8.71 -7.99
C ARG A 174 0.82 -8.56 -7.51
N VAL A 175 0.08 -7.61 -8.08
CA VAL A 175 -1.32 -7.33 -7.73
C VAL A 175 -2.20 -7.44 -8.98
N PRO A 176 -3.36 -8.11 -8.93
CA PRO A 176 -4.25 -8.16 -10.08
C PRO A 176 -4.79 -6.76 -10.41
N LEU A 177 -4.82 -6.41 -11.70
CA LEU A 177 -5.47 -5.21 -12.20
C LEU A 177 -6.77 -5.61 -12.91
N LYS A 178 -7.87 -4.95 -12.55
CA LYS A 178 -9.20 -5.18 -13.10
C LYS A 178 -9.72 -3.89 -13.74
N PRO A 179 -10.66 -3.99 -14.71
CA PRO A 179 -11.45 -2.84 -15.14
C PRO A 179 -12.05 -2.15 -13.93
#